data_AF-A0A8J5NGK1-F1
#
_entry.id   AF-A0A8J5NGK1-F1
#
_cell.length_a   1.000
_cell.length_b   1.000
_cell.length_c   1.000
_cell.angle_alpha   90.00
_cell.angle_beta   90.00
_cell.angle_gamma   90.00
#
_symmetry.space_group_name_H-M   'P 1'
#
loop_
_entity.id
_entity.type
_entity.pdbx_description
1 polymer ?
#
loop_
_entity_poly.entity_id
_entity_poly.type
_entity_poly.pdbx_seq_one_letter_code
_entity_poly.pdbx_strand_id
1 'polypeptide(L)'
;MSETSRQSPNHQNSRLTDAEFKAYNRLAENMELFHSNFKRTWRFLNDVCEAEDLPEGGQLIDLINEGLSFCMSLEIHHNIEETYFFPLLARRMPEFRDGNEGPLLEQHRVIHKGLQELNEYLSVCRTLQSHFDFKSMKSKMSTWSGVLWDHLDAEVQCLGAENMRRYWTVDEVNRILM
;
A
#
# COMPACT_ATOMS: atom_id res chain seq x y z
N MET A 1 -2.20 20.48 -42.93
CA MET A 1 -1.77 19.61 -41.82
C MET A 1 -2.57 20.04 -40.61
N SER A 2 -3.59 19.27 -40.26
CA SER A 2 -4.62 19.65 -39.30
C SER A 2 -4.15 19.33 -37.88
N GLU A 3 -4.07 20.35 -37.04
CA GLU A 3 -3.87 20.23 -35.59
C GLU A 3 -5.11 19.61 -34.96
N THR A 4 -4.99 18.36 -34.50
CA THR A 4 -5.98 17.74 -33.63
C THR A 4 -5.85 18.34 -32.23
N SER A 5 -6.65 19.36 -31.97
CA SER A 5 -6.91 19.89 -30.63
C SER A 5 -7.40 18.76 -29.72
N ARG A 6 -6.54 18.26 -28.82
CA ARG A 6 -6.96 17.39 -27.71
C ARG A 6 -7.80 18.22 -26.75
N GLN A 7 -9.12 18.10 -26.88
CA GLN A 7 -10.05 18.64 -25.89
C GLN A 7 -9.82 17.95 -24.55
N SER A 8 -9.44 18.73 -23.54
CA SER A 8 -9.50 18.31 -22.14
C SER A 8 -10.96 18.02 -21.78
N PRO A 9 -11.31 16.89 -21.14
CA PRO A 9 -12.70 16.61 -20.79
C PRO A 9 -13.14 17.55 -19.67
N ASN A 10 -13.98 18.54 -20.03
CA ASN A 10 -14.66 19.39 -19.08
C ASN A 10 -15.83 18.60 -18.44
N HIS A 11 -15.54 17.75 -17.45
CA HIS A 11 -16.53 16.94 -16.71
C HIS A 11 -16.76 17.43 -15.27
N GLN A 12 -16.54 18.72 -14.99
CA GLN A 12 -16.43 19.19 -13.61
C GLN A 12 -17.75 19.60 -12.90
N ASN A 13 -18.94 19.34 -13.44
CA ASN A 13 -20.15 19.85 -12.78
C ASN A 13 -21.38 18.92 -12.69
N SER A 14 -21.31 17.70 -13.21
CA SER A 14 -22.35 16.69 -12.96
C SER A 14 -21.88 15.67 -11.94
N ARG A 15 -22.80 15.26 -11.06
CA ARG A 15 -22.62 14.12 -10.16
C ARG A 15 -22.43 12.86 -11.00
N LEU A 16 -21.48 12.01 -10.64
CA LEU A 16 -21.31 10.70 -11.27
C LEU A 16 -22.57 9.87 -11.09
N THR A 17 -22.96 9.14 -12.14
CA THR A 17 -23.92 8.04 -11.98
C THR A 17 -23.28 6.92 -11.16
N ASP A 18 -24.10 6.03 -10.59
CA ASP A 18 -23.59 4.89 -9.80
C ASP A 18 -22.67 3.98 -10.63
N ALA A 19 -22.98 3.79 -11.92
CA ALA A 19 -22.17 2.99 -12.84
C ALA A 19 -20.80 3.63 -13.11
N GLU A 20 -20.76 4.94 -13.34
CA GLU A 20 -19.50 5.66 -13.53
C GLU A 20 -18.68 5.72 -12.24
N PHE A 21 -19.32 5.97 -11.10
CA PHE A 21 -18.66 5.95 -9.80
C PHE A 21 -17.99 4.60 -9.58
N LYS A 22 -18.71 3.50 -9.76
CA LYS A 22 -18.15 2.16 -9.62
C LYS A 22 -16.98 1.92 -10.57
N ALA A 23 -17.08 2.35 -11.83
CA ALA A 23 -16.01 2.16 -12.80
C ALA A 23 -14.74 2.94 -12.43
N TYR A 24 -14.89 4.20 -11.99
CA TYR A 24 -13.76 5.00 -11.53
C TYR A 24 -13.18 4.52 -10.20
N ASN A 25 -14.02 4.02 -9.28
CA ASN A 25 -13.61 3.60 -7.94
C ASN A 25 -12.95 2.21 -7.90
N ARG A 26 -13.03 1.44 -8.99
CA ARG A 26 -12.56 0.05 -9.04
C ARG A 26 -11.10 -0.13 -8.58
N LEU A 27 -10.22 0.80 -8.95
CA LEU A 27 -8.80 0.72 -8.54
C LEU A 27 -8.65 0.92 -7.02
N ALA A 28 -9.37 1.88 -6.44
CA ALA A 28 -9.39 2.07 -4.99
C ALA A 28 -9.96 0.86 -4.24
N GLU A 29 -11.03 0.23 -4.76
CA GLU A 29 -11.61 -0.97 -4.15
C GLU A 29 -10.66 -2.16 -4.16
N ASN A 30 -9.99 -2.39 -5.30
CA ASN A 30 -8.98 -3.44 -5.39
C ASN A 30 -7.79 -3.14 -4.46
N MET A 31 -7.40 -1.87 -4.32
CA MET A 31 -6.28 -1.48 -3.49
C MET A 31 -6.60 -1.67 -2.01
N GLU A 32 -7.79 -1.24 -1.60
CA GLU A 32 -8.31 -1.42 -0.25
C GLU A 32 -8.38 -2.91 0.13
N LEU A 33 -8.64 -3.82 -0.81
CA LEU A 33 -8.62 -5.27 -0.53
C LEU A 33 -7.24 -5.73 -0.02
N PHE A 34 -6.15 -5.33 -0.68
CA PHE A 34 -4.79 -5.64 -0.23
C PHE A 34 -4.46 -4.90 1.08
N HIS A 35 -4.78 -3.60 1.14
CA HIS A 35 -4.48 -2.74 2.29
C HIS A 35 -5.19 -3.18 3.57
N SER A 36 -6.45 -3.61 3.46
CA SER A 36 -7.21 -4.17 4.58
C SER A 36 -6.55 -5.44 5.13
N ASN A 37 -5.97 -6.29 4.28
CA ASN A 37 -5.22 -7.45 4.74
C ASN A 37 -3.93 -7.05 5.48
N PHE A 38 -3.16 -6.10 4.95
CA PHE A 38 -1.95 -5.59 5.62
C PHE A 38 -2.28 -4.96 6.98
N LYS A 39 -3.33 -4.12 7.05
CA LYS A 39 -3.81 -3.52 8.31
C LYS A 39 -4.22 -4.59 9.32
N ARG A 40 -4.88 -5.66 8.87
CA ARG A 40 -5.28 -6.78 9.74
C ARG A 40 -4.08 -7.52 10.29
N THR A 41 -3.14 -7.94 9.44
CA THR A 41 -1.93 -8.65 9.88
C THR A 41 -1.08 -7.76 10.79
N TRP A 42 -0.91 -6.47 10.45
CA TRP A 42 -0.21 -5.52 11.33
C TRP A 42 -0.80 -5.46 12.73
N ARG A 43 -2.13 -5.30 12.85
CA ARG A 43 -2.82 -5.26 14.15
C ARG A 43 -2.58 -6.54 14.93
N PHE A 44 -2.74 -7.70 14.30
CA PHE A 44 -2.44 -8.97 14.96
C PHE A 44 -1.01 -9.03 15.51
N LEU A 45 0.00 -8.69 14.70
CA LEU A 45 1.40 -8.70 15.11
C LEU A 45 1.66 -7.69 16.24
N ASN A 46 1.07 -6.49 16.15
CA ASN A 46 1.20 -5.44 17.16
C ASN A 46 0.54 -5.83 18.49
N ASP A 47 -0.66 -6.41 18.45
CA ASP A 47 -1.41 -6.84 19.63
C ASP A 47 -0.65 -7.92 20.40
N VAL A 48 -0.07 -8.90 19.70
CA VAL A 48 0.80 -9.92 20.29
C VAL A 48 2.05 -9.30 20.92
N CYS A 49 2.67 -8.33 20.26
CA CYS A 49 3.82 -7.59 20.81
C CYS A 49 3.44 -6.71 22.02
N GLU A 50 2.21 -6.19 22.07
CA GLU A 50 1.68 -5.39 23.17
C GLU A 50 1.34 -6.22 24.40
N ALA A 51 0.77 -7.39 24.20
CA ALA A 51 0.51 -8.35 25.26
C ALA A 51 1.80 -8.99 25.79
N GLU A 52 2.87 -8.98 24.99
CA GLU A 52 4.08 -9.81 25.21
C GLU A 52 3.72 -11.29 25.42
N ASP A 53 2.63 -11.73 24.79
CA ASP A 53 2.05 -13.05 24.96
C ASP A 53 1.43 -13.55 23.65
N LEU A 54 1.49 -14.86 23.45
CA LEU A 54 0.91 -15.51 22.29
C LEU A 54 -0.58 -15.79 22.52
N PRO A 55 -1.41 -15.83 21.47
CA PRO A 55 -2.77 -16.33 21.59
C PRO A 55 -2.78 -17.75 22.15
N GLU A 56 -3.87 -18.14 22.82
CA GLU A 56 -4.03 -19.48 23.38
C GLU A 56 -3.78 -20.57 22.30
N GLY A 57 -2.84 -21.48 22.58
CA GLY A 57 -2.43 -22.54 21.65
C GLY A 57 -1.52 -22.09 20.50
N GLY A 58 -1.17 -20.80 20.41
CA GLY A 58 -0.26 -20.25 19.43
C GLY A 58 1.20 -20.64 19.70
N GLN A 59 1.98 -20.83 18.63
CA GLN A 59 3.41 -21.09 18.74
C GLN A 59 4.22 -19.90 18.24
N LEU A 60 5.37 -19.65 18.86
CA LEU A 60 6.27 -18.56 18.48
C LEU A 60 6.71 -18.65 17.02
N ILE A 61 6.90 -19.86 16.51
CA ILE A 61 7.28 -20.07 15.10
C ILE A 61 6.19 -19.60 14.13
N ASP A 62 4.91 -19.73 14.51
CA ASP A 62 3.78 -19.28 13.70
C ASP A 62 3.74 -17.74 13.64
N LEU A 63 3.99 -17.07 14.77
CA LEU A 63 4.13 -15.60 14.83
C LEU A 63 5.27 -15.10 13.93
N ILE A 64 6.44 -15.75 14.01
CA ILE A 64 7.61 -15.37 13.21
C ILE A 64 7.33 -15.56 11.72
N ASN A 65 6.69 -16.68 11.34
CA ASN A 65 6.33 -16.94 9.95
C ASN A 65 5.28 -15.96 9.43
N GLU A 66 4.29 -15.58 10.24
CA GLU A 66 3.29 -14.57 9.88
C GLU A 66 3.97 -13.21 9.62
N GLY A 67 4.89 -12.78 10.50
CA GLY A 67 5.65 -11.55 10.31
C GLY A 67 6.53 -11.56 9.06
N LEU A 68 7.18 -12.69 8.75
CA LEU A 68 7.96 -12.84 7.52
C LEU A 68 7.07 -12.83 6.26
N SER A 69 5.91 -13.48 6.32
CA SER A 69 4.93 -13.47 5.23
C SER A 69 4.37 -12.08 4.99
N PHE A 70 4.12 -11.31 6.06
CA PHE A 70 3.74 -9.91 5.99
C PHE A 70 4.81 -9.09 5.25
N CYS A 71 6.07 -9.20 5.66
CA CYS A 71 7.14 -8.44 5.02
C CYS A 71 7.27 -8.75 3.52
N MET A 72 7.29 -10.04 3.17
CA MET A 72 7.39 -10.47 1.77
C MET A 72 6.20 -9.98 0.94
N SER A 73 4.99 -10.07 1.48
CA SER A 73 3.76 -9.72 0.75
C SER A 73 3.65 -8.21 0.51
N LEU A 74 3.99 -7.40 1.51
CA LEU A 74 3.98 -5.93 1.39
C LEU A 74 5.10 -5.44 0.46
N GLU A 75 6.29 -6.05 0.52
CA GLU A 75 7.39 -5.74 -0.38
C GLU A 75 7.05 -6.05 -1.85
N ILE A 76 6.47 -7.22 -2.14
CA ILE A 76 6.03 -7.58 -3.50
C ILE A 76 4.98 -6.59 -4.01
N HIS A 77 4.03 -6.23 -3.16
CA HIS A 77 2.97 -5.29 -3.49
C HIS A 77 3.53 -3.91 -3.90
N HIS A 78 4.38 -3.30 -3.07
CA HIS A 78 5.02 -2.02 -3.41
C HIS A 78 5.93 -2.14 -4.64
N ASN A 79 6.66 -3.25 -4.80
CA ASN A 79 7.49 -3.45 -5.99
C ASN A 79 6.66 -3.47 -7.28
N ILE A 80 5.45 -4.05 -7.28
CA ILE A 80 4.54 -4.00 -8.42
C ILE A 80 4.09 -2.57 -8.68
N GLU A 81 3.76 -1.82 -7.63
CA GLU A 81 3.35 -0.42 -7.73
C GLU A 81 4.43 0.45 -8.35
N GLU A 82 5.63 0.44 -7.76
CA GLU A 82 6.77 1.22 -8.21
C GLU A 82 7.21 0.85 -9.62
N THR A 83 7.16 -0.44 -9.97
CA THR A 83 7.64 -0.92 -11.28
C THR A 83 6.63 -0.63 -12.39
N TYR A 84 5.33 -0.77 -12.13
CA TYR A 84 4.31 -0.78 -13.18
C TYR A 84 3.18 0.23 -12.98
N PHE A 85 2.63 0.31 -11.76
CA PHE A 85 1.39 1.05 -11.51
C PHE A 85 1.62 2.56 -11.36
N PHE A 86 2.55 2.97 -10.51
CA PHE A 86 2.87 4.38 -10.28
C PHE A 86 3.39 5.06 -11.55
N PRO A 87 4.31 4.45 -12.33
CA PRO A 87 4.72 5.01 -13.61
C PRO A 87 3.57 5.20 -14.61
N LEU A 88 2.55 4.33 -14.58
CA LEU A 88 1.36 4.47 -15.42
C LEU A 88 0.51 5.66 -14.97
N LEU A 89 0.25 5.78 -13.67
CA LEU A 89 -0.55 6.87 -13.08
C LEU A 89 0.13 8.23 -13.25
N ALA A 90 1.46 8.29 -13.05
CA ALA A 90 2.30 9.47 -13.18
C ALA A 90 2.18 10.19 -14.54
N ARG A 91 1.76 9.46 -15.59
CA ARG A 91 1.51 10.05 -16.91
C ARG A 91 0.50 11.20 -16.83
N ARG A 92 -0.50 11.12 -15.95
CA ARG A 92 -1.57 12.11 -15.83
C ARG A 92 -1.79 12.65 -14.42
N MET A 93 -1.41 11.91 -13.39
CA MET A 93 -1.62 12.25 -11.99
C MET A 93 -0.31 12.75 -11.40
N PRO A 94 -0.15 14.08 -11.16
CA PRO A 94 1.09 14.66 -10.66
C PRO A 94 1.54 14.08 -9.32
N GLU A 95 0.60 13.57 -8.52
CA GLU A 95 0.83 12.95 -7.21
C GLU A 95 1.73 11.70 -7.30
N PHE A 96 1.90 11.11 -8.48
CA PHE A 96 2.73 9.92 -8.73
C PHE A 96 4.02 10.21 -9.52
N ARG A 97 4.31 11.47 -9.90
CA ARG A 97 5.48 11.81 -10.73
C ARG A 97 6.79 11.84 -9.93
N ASP A 98 7.83 11.27 -10.53
CA ASP A 98 9.17 11.18 -9.96
C ASP A 98 9.99 12.45 -10.25
N GLY A 99 10.77 12.92 -9.25
CA GLY A 99 11.51 14.20 -9.29
C GLY A 99 10.96 15.30 -8.37
N ASN A 100 9.80 15.04 -7.75
CA ASN A 100 9.27 15.69 -6.55
C ASN A 100 8.79 14.63 -5.56
N GLU A 101 9.23 13.37 -5.72
CA GLU A 101 8.83 12.16 -4.98
C GLU A 101 7.47 12.34 -4.35
N GLY A 102 6.43 12.27 -5.20
CA GLY A 102 5.06 12.41 -4.71
C GLY A 102 4.89 11.57 -3.44
N PRO A 103 4.21 12.09 -2.41
CA PRO A 103 4.40 11.65 -1.01
C PRO A 103 4.33 10.14 -0.81
N LEU A 104 3.60 9.40 -1.66
CA LEU A 104 3.52 7.95 -1.67
C LEU A 104 4.86 7.23 -1.93
N LEU A 105 5.69 7.70 -2.89
CA LEU A 105 6.99 7.08 -3.19
C LEU A 105 7.98 7.26 -2.03
N GLU A 106 7.97 8.42 -1.38
CA GLU A 106 8.84 8.63 -0.23
C GLU A 106 8.38 7.82 0.99
N GLN A 107 7.06 7.66 1.17
CA GLN A 107 6.51 6.73 2.16
C GLN A 107 6.94 5.29 1.88
N HIS A 108 6.93 4.83 0.61
CA HIS A 108 7.46 3.51 0.24
C HIS A 108 8.91 3.32 0.69
N ARG A 109 9.79 4.31 0.53
CA ARG A 109 11.19 4.20 0.99
C ARG A 109 11.32 3.99 2.49
N VAL A 110 10.54 4.74 3.28
CA VAL A 110 10.51 4.57 4.73
C VAL A 110 9.99 3.17 5.10
N ILE A 111 8.93 2.72 4.41
CA ILE A 111 8.34 1.40 4.62
C ILE A 111 9.31 0.28 4.25
N HIS A 112 9.97 0.35 3.09
CA HIS A 112 10.97 -0.65 2.65
C HIS A 112 12.11 -0.80 3.65
N LYS A 113 12.61 0.32 4.19
CA LYS A 113 13.62 0.27 5.25
C LYS A 113 13.09 -0.45 6.50
N GLY A 114 11.87 -0.11 6.94
CA GLY A 114 11.23 -0.76 8.09
C GLY A 114 10.99 -2.26 7.87
N LEU A 115 10.56 -2.64 6.66
CA LEU A 115 10.37 -4.02 6.22
C LEU A 115 11.68 -4.80 6.25
N GLN A 116 12.76 -4.23 5.73
CA GLN A 116 14.09 -4.84 5.76
C GLN A 116 14.52 -5.12 7.20
N GLU A 117 14.46 -4.13 8.09
CA GLU A 117 14.90 -4.26 9.48
C GLU A 117 14.08 -5.29 10.28
N LEU A 118 12.78 -5.41 9.99
CA LEU A 118 11.88 -6.40 10.59
C LEU A 118 12.14 -7.80 10.03
N ASN A 119 12.26 -7.94 8.71
CA ASN A 119 12.51 -9.21 8.04
C ASN A 119 13.85 -9.81 8.46
N GLU A 120 14.92 -9.02 8.50
CA GLU A 120 16.24 -9.45 8.96
C GLU A 120 16.18 -10.01 10.39
N TYR A 121 15.51 -9.31 11.30
CA TYR A 121 15.34 -9.75 12.69
C TYR A 121 14.55 -11.05 12.81
N LEU A 122 13.38 -11.14 12.16
CA LEU A 122 12.57 -12.34 12.20
C LEU A 122 13.26 -13.54 11.54
N SER A 123 14.05 -13.30 10.49
CA SER A 123 14.82 -14.34 9.80
C SER A 123 15.91 -14.95 10.70
N VAL A 124 16.63 -14.13 11.47
CA VAL A 124 17.64 -14.66 12.42
C VAL A 124 16.98 -15.35 13.62
N CYS A 125 15.83 -14.87 14.10
CA CYS A 125 15.05 -15.56 15.14
C CYS A 125 14.52 -16.91 14.65
N ARG A 126 14.02 -16.98 13.40
CA ARG A 126 13.52 -18.22 12.78
C ARG A 126 14.59 -19.32 12.72
N THR A 127 15.85 -18.93 12.51
CA THR A 127 16.99 -19.85 12.41
C THR A 127 17.69 -20.11 13.75
N LEU A 128 17.13 -19.60 14.85
CA LEU A 128 17.68 -19.71 16.22
C LEU A 128 19.07 -19.08 16.38
N GLN A 129 19.49 -18.21 15.47
CA GLN A 129 20.74 -17.44 15.58
C GLN A 129 20.62 -16.27 16.56
N SER A 130 19.39 -15.87 16.87
CA SER A 130 19.05 -14.89 17.91
C SER A 130 17.83 -15.35 18.70
N HIS A 131 17.73 -14.90 19.97
CA HIS A 131 16.51 -15.08 20.74
C HIS A 131 15.45 -14.08 20.29
N PHE A 132 14.21 -14.53 20.20
CA PHE A 132 13.08 -13.65 19.94
C PHE A 132 12.69 -12.88 21.20
N ASP A 133 12.49 -11.58 21.06
CA ASP A 133 11.99 -10.66 22.06
C ASP A 133 10.85 -9.81 21.49
N PHE A 134 9.71 -9.76 22.21
CA PHE A 134 8.51 -9.04 21.80
C PHE A 134 8.76 -7.53 21.68
N LYS A 135 9.53 -6.95 22.61
CA LYS A 135 9.83 -5.50 22.59
C LYS A 135 10.69 -5.12 21.39
N SER A 136 11.63 -5.97 21.03
CA SER A 136 12.48 -5.81 19.85
C SER A 136 11.65 -5.85 18.57
N MET A 137 10.72 -6.80 18.44
CA MET A 137 9.77 -6.83 17.32
C MET A 137 8.90 -5.57 17.28
N LYS A 138 8.31 -5.19 18.41
CA LYS A 138 7.46 -3.99 18.54
C LYS A 138 8.19 -2.73 18.12
N SER A 139 9.42 -2.54 18.60
CA SER A 139 10.23 -1.37 18.30
C SER A 139 10.51 -1.26 16.80
N LYS A 140 10.77 -2.38 16.13
CA LYS A 140 11.04 -2.43 14.68
C LYS A 140 9.80 -2.13 13.85
N MET A 141 8.61 -2.51 14.33
CA MET A 141 7.35 -2.14 13.70
C MET A 141 7.01 -0.65 13.95
N SER A 142 7.21 -0.16 15.17
CA SER A 142 6.71 1.14 15.59
C SER A 142 7.34 2.32 14.84
N THR A 143 8.61 2.20 14.40
CA THR A 143 9.38 3.27 13.76
C THR A 143 8.79 3.77 12.43
N TRP A 144 8.01 2.94 11.74
CA TRP A 144 7.43 3.26 10.44
C TRP A 144 5.90 3.04 10.39
N SER A 145 5.30 2.68 11.52
CA SER A 145 3.86 2.42 11.66
C SER A 145 2.98 3.57 11.13
N GLY A 146 3.20 4.80 11.60
CA GLY A 146 2.42 5.96 11.16
C GLY A 146 2.52 6.20 9.65
N VAL A 147 3.71 6.04 9.09
CA VAL A 147 3.94 6.18 7.65
C VAL A 147 3.20 5.10 6.86
N LEU A 148 3.19 3.85 7.34
CA LEU A 148 2.40 2.79 6.72
C LEU A 148 0.91 3.11 6.73
N TRP A 149 0.35 3.52 7.89
CA TRP A 149 -1.08 3.83 7.99
C TRP A 149 -1.48 4.97 7.05
N ASP A 150 -0.72 6.07 7.07
CA ASP A 150 -0.96 7.23 6.21
C ASP A 150 -0.85 6.84 4.73
N HIS A 151 0.13 6.02 4.37
CA HIS A 151 0.32 5.53 3.00
C HIS A 151 -0.87 4.72 2.51
N LEU A 152 -1.27 3.69 3.26
CA LEU A 152 -2.35 2.79 2.88
C LEU A 152 -3.69 3.53 2.71
N ASP A 153 -3.94 4.59 3.49
CA ASP A 153 -5.13 5.42 3.37
C ASP A 153 -5.02 6.44 2.22
N ALA A 154 -3.89 7.14 2.11
CA ALA A 154 -3.69 8.19 1.12
C ALA A 154 -3.75 7.64 -0.31
N GLU A 155 -3.20 6.46 -0.54
CA GLU A 155 -3.24 5.83 -1.85
C GLU A 155 -4.66 5.48 -2.30
N VAL A 156 -5.46 4.86 -1.43
CA VAL A 156 -6.86 4.53 -1.72
C VAL A 156 -7.65 5.80 -2.03
N GLN A 157 -7.40 6.90 -1.30
CA GLN A 157 -8.01 8.20 -1.58
C GLN A 157 -7.57 8.76 -2.94
N CYS A 158 -6.29 8.67 -3.29
CA CYS A 158 -5.76 9.09 -4.58
C CYS A 158 -6.39 8.32 -5.75
N LEU A 159 -6.68 7.03 -5.56
CA LEU A 159 -7.33 6.16 -6.55
C LEU A 159 -8.87 6.26 -6.54
N GLY A 160 -9.45 7.05 -5.64
CA GLY A 160 -10.89 7.20 -5.50
C GLY A 160 -11.56 7.84 -6.71
N ALA A 161 -12.84 7.53 -6.92
CA ALA A 161 -13.58 7.92 -8.13
C ALA A 161 -13.49 9.41 -8.48
N GLU A 162 -13.64 10.27 -7.47
CA GLU A 162 -13.61 11.73 -7.65
C GLU A 162 -12.22 12.25 -8.05
N ASN A 163 -11.14 11.62 -7.61
CA ASN A 163 -9.81 12.02 -8.03
C ASN A 163 -9.49 11.46 -9.42
N MET A 164 -9.82 10.19 -9.67
CA MET A 164 -9.59 9.53 -10.96
C MET A 164 -10.30 10.23 -12.13
N ARG A 165 -11.55 10.66 -11.95
CA ARG A 165 -12.33 11.36 -13.00
C ARG A 165 -11.74 12.71 -13.42
N ARG A 166 -10.82 13.28 -12.64
CA ARG A 166 -10.13 14.54 -12.99
C ARG A 166 -9.09 14.34 -14.08
N TYR A 167 -8.60 13.10 -14.25
CA TYR A 167 -7.44 12.79 -15.10
C TYR A 167 -7.73 11.74 -16.18
N TRP A 168 -8.74 10.90 -15.98
CA TRP A 168 -9.04 9.74 -16.80
C TRP A 168 -10.51 9.69 -17.20
N THR A 169 -10.80 9.11 -18.36
CA THR A 169 -12.17 8.70 -18.71
C THR A 169 -12.48 7.30 -18.16
N VAL A 170 -13.78 6.95 -18.07
CA VAL A 170 -14.21 5.60 -17.65
C VAL A 170 -13.58 4.50 -18.51
N ASP A 171 -13.56 4.68 -19.83
CA ASP A 171 -12.99 3.70 -20.76
C ASP A 171 -11.48 3.52 -20.55
N GLU A 172 -10.77 4.57 -20.15
CA GLU A 172 -9.34 4.49 -19.83
C GLU A 172 -9.11 3.77 -18.51
N VAL A 173 -9.86 4.11 -17.45
CA VAL A 173 -9.76 3.43 -16.14
C VAL A 173 -10.08 1.94 -16.26
N ASN A 174 -11.05 1.57 -17.09
CA ASN A 174 -11.40 0.16 -17.33
C ASN A 174 -10.28 -0.64 -18.02
N ARG A 175 -9.32 0.02 -18.66
CA ARG A 175 -8.15 -0.62 -19.28
C ARG A 175 -6.93 -0.67 -18.37
N ILE A 176 -6.95 0.04 -17.24
CA ILE A 176 -5.88 -0.03 -16.25
C ILE A 176 -5.99 -1.37 -15.52
N LEU A 177 -4.95 -2.18 -15.62
CA LEU A 177 -4.84 -3.43 -14.87
C LEU A 177 -4.02 -3.17 -13.60
N MET A 178 -4.47 -3.78 -12.51
CA MET A 178 -3.80 -3.82 -11.22
C MET A 178 -3.78 -5.28 -10.77
#